data_AF-A0A1C5D9H8-F1
#
_entry.id   AF-A0A1C5D9H8-F1
#
_cell.length_a   1.000
_cell.length_b   1.000
_cell.length_c   1.000
_cell.angle_alpha   90.00
_cell.angle_beta   90.00
_cell.angle_gamma   90.00
#
_symmetry.space_group_name_H-M   'P 1'
#
loop_
_entity.id
_entity.type
_entity.pdbx_description
1 polymer ?
#
loop_
_entity_poly.entity_id
_entity_poly.type
_entity_poly.pdbx_seq_one_letter_code
_entity_poly.pdbx_strand_id
1 'polypeptide(L)'
;MRSDDTSALGPFDNFLTGIGQWLVWLLPYPLVGPYPAQPPPARSPSIVGVGIDVAAIDRFGQALEGNPGLADRLFTPAERSLPSGAPRGTASLAARFAAKEALAKALGAPGGLRWHDTEVRTGPGGRPVLHVRGTVEAAAARHGITSWHLSLTHDADVASAVVIAAC
;
A
#
# COMPACT_ATOMS: atom_id res chain seq x y z
N MET A 1 20.76 4.94 58.10
CA MET A 1 21.67 5.98 57.59
C MET A 1 21.33 6.18 56.13
N ARG A 2 20.85 7.39 55.83
CA ARG A 2 20.28 7.85 54.55
C ARG A 2 21.42 8.40 53.67
N SER A 3 21.36 8.14 52.36
CA SER A 3 21.91 8.93 51.23
C SER A 3 21.82 8.02 49.98
N ASP A 4 20.76 8.07 49.18
CA ASP A 4 20.53 9.00 48.04
C ASP A 4 21.77 9.02 47.11
N ASP A 5 21.72 8.69 45.82
CA ASP A 5 20.87 9.34 44.81
C ASP A 5 20.87 8.60 43.44
N THR A 6 19.72 8.73 42.76
CA THR A 6 19.37 8.70 41.32
C THR A 6 20.29 8.15 40.21
N SER A 7 19.73 7.28 39.37
CA SER A 7 19.45 7.50 37.92
C SER A 7 19.13 6.14 37.25
N ALA A 8 17.86 5.86 36.99
CA ALA A 8 17.18 6.10 35.70
C ALA A 8 17.12 4.82 34.86
N LEU A 9 15.97 4.13 34.99
CA LEU A 9 15.49 3.10 34.08
C LEU A 9 15.24 3.72 32.69
N GLY A 10 15.58 2.99 31.62
CA GLY A 10 15.34 3.38 30.23
C GLY A 10 15.09 2.16 29.32
N PRO A 11 14.42 2.33 28.17
CA PRO A 11 13.10 1.71 27.97
C PRO A 11 12.93 0.97 26.63
N PHE A 12 12.26 -0.19 26.63
CA PHE A 12 11.57 -0.75 25.45
C PHE A 12 10.41 -1.64 25.90
N ASP A 13 9.42 -1.02 26.53
CA ASP A 13 8.08 -1.58 26.71
C ASP A 13 7.08 -0.42 26.62
N ASN A 14 6.36 -0.34 25.50
CA ASN A 14 5.04 0.29 25.42
C ASN A 14 4.37 -0.04 24.08
N PHE A 15 3.97 -1.30 23.96
CA PHE A 15 2.90 -1.72 23.08
C PHE A 15 1.61 -1.72 23.93
N LEU A 16 0.60 -0.96 23.51
CA LEU A 16 -0.77 -0.93 24.05
C LEU A 16 -1.02 -0.11 25.35
N THR A 17 -1.04 1.22 25.23
CA THR A 17 -1.98 2.07 26.00
C THR A 17 -2.19 3.40 25.29
N GLY A 18 -3.27 3.52 24.53
CA GLY A 18 -3.57 4.70 23.74
C GLY A 18 -5.02 4.78 23.26
N ILE A 19 -5.95 4.19 24.02
CA ILE A 19 -7.39 4.43 23.87
C ILE A 19 -7.75 5.43 24.96
N GLY A 20 -7.71 6.71 24.62
CA GLY A 20 -7.90 7.82 25.57
C GLY A 20 -8.29 9.11 24.86
N GLN A 21 -9.60 9.30 24.71
CA GLN A 21 -10.30 10.59 24.83
C GLN A 21 -9.72 11.82 24.09
N TRP A 22 -10.29 12.11 22.92
CA TRP A 22 -10.48 13.50 22.46
C TRP A 22 -11.98 13.82 22.50
N LEU A 23 -12.49 14.00 23.71
CA LEU A 23 -13.83 14.53 23.96
C LEU A 23 -13.68 16.05 24.20
N VAL A 24 -13.66 16.85 23.14
CA VAL A 24 -13.90 18.30 23.21
C VAL A 24 -15.11 18.61 22.36
N TRP A 25 -16.29 18.51 22.98
CA TRP A 25 -17.56 19.03 22.45
C TRP A 25 -18.46 19.44 23.62
N LEU A 26 -18.09 20.50 24.35
CA LEU A 26 -18.99 21.20 25.29
C LEU A 26 -18.68 22.70 25.34
N LEU A 27 -18.58 23.35 24.17
CA LEU A 27 -18.76 24.80 24.07
C LEU A 27 -20.03 25.06 23.24
N PRO A 28 -20.96 25.90 23.71
CA PRO A 28 -22.13 26.28 22.93
C PRO A 28 -21.67 27.06 21.69
N TYR A 29 -21.97 26.53 20.51
CA TYR A 29 -21.76 27.24 19.25
C TYR A 29 -22.51 28.58 19.28
N PRO A 30 -21.86 29.72 19.00
CA PRO A 30 -22.60 30.93 18.70
C PRO A 30 -23.42 30.71 17.43
N LEU A 31 -24.65 31.20 17.42
CA LEU A 31 -25.58 31.18 16.29
C LEU A 31 -24.97 31.99 15.13
N VAL A 32 -24.18 31.34 14.28
CA VAL A 32 -23.71 31.91 13.01
C VAL A 32 -24.90 31.95 12.05
N GLY A 33 -25.11 33.08 11.39
CA GLY A 33 -26.16 33.28 10.39
C GLY A 33 -26.12 32.26 9.24
N PRO A 34 -27.08 32.30 8.30
CA PRO A 34 -27.23 31.27 7.27
C PRO A 34 -25.91 31.10 6.51
N TYR A 35 -25.41 29.86 6.50
CA TYR A 35 -24.21 29.48 5.77
C TYR A 35 -24.42 29.87 4.29
N PRO A 36 -23.48 30.60 3.65
CA PRO A 36 -23.58 30.84 2.22
C PRO A 36 -23.65 29.50 1.50
N ALA A 37 -24.49 29.39 0.48
CA ALA A 37 -24.62 28.19 -0.32
C ALA A 37 -23.21 27.77 -0.79
N GLN A 38 -22.73 26.64 -0.28
CA GLN A 38 -21.45 26.11 -0.75
C GLN A 38 -21.61 25.71 -2.22
N PRO A 39 -20.62 26.00 -3.08
CA PRO A 39 -20.62 25.46 -4.43
C PRO A 39 -20.77 23.93 -4.33
N PRO A 40 -21.48 23.28 -5.27
CA PRO A 40 -21.58 21.83 -5.26
C PRO A 40 -20.15 21.26 -5.20
N PRO A 41 -19.88 20.30 -4.30
CA PRO A 41 -18.54 19.74 -4.21
C PRO A 41 -18.14 19.23 -5.60
N ALA A 42 -16.92 19.56 -6.05
CA ALA A 42 -16.30 18.82 -7.12
C ALA A 42 -16.46 17.33 -6.79
N ARG A 43 -16.94 16.50 -7.75
CA ARG A 43 -17.27 15.10 -7.50
C ARG A 43 -16.19 14.48 -6.62
N SER A 44 -16.59 14.06 -5.41
CA SER A 44 -15.66 13.42 -4.49
C SER A 44 -15.11 12.17 -5.16
N PRO A 45 -13.79 11.93 -5.10
CA PRO A 45 -13.22 10.72 -5.70
C PRO A 45 -13.97 9.51 -5.16
N SER A 46 -14.53 8.71 -6.06
CA SER A 46 -15.35 7.56 -5.67
C SER A 46 -14.54 6.28 -5.80
N ILE A 47 -14.61 5.43 -4.78
CA ILE A 47 -13.90 4.15 -4.79
C ILE A 47 -14.63 3.20 -5.75
N VAL A 48 -13.93 2.75 -6.77
CA VAL A 48 -14.42 1.78 -7.76
C VAL A 48 -14.14 0.36 -7.28
N GLY A 49 -12.99 0.14 -6.65
CA GLY A 49 -12.59 -1.18 -6.19
C GLY A 49 -11.46 -1.14 -5.16
N VAL A 50 -11.37 -2.21 -4.37
CA VAL A 50 -10.30 -2.44 -3.41
C VAL A 50 -9.78 -3.86 -3.57
N GLY A 51 -8.48 -4.03 -3.40
CA GLY A 51 -7.85 -5.35 -3.37
C GLY A 51 -6.81 -5.41 -2.28
N ILE A 52 -6.72 -6.58 -1.64
CA ILE A 52 -5.70 -6.91 -0.66
C ILE A 52 -5.11 -8.27 -1.00
N ASP A 53 -3.81 -8.40 -0.83
CA ASP A 53 -3.10 -9.66 -0.96
C ASP A 53 -2.01 -9.80 0.10
N VAL A 54 -1.76 -11.04 0.50
CA VAL A 54 -0.74 -11.42 1.48
C VAL A 54 0.03 -12.61 0.92
N ALA A 55 1.34 -12.47 0.81
CA ALA A 55 2.25 -13.50 0.34
C ALA A 55 3.20 -13.91 1.47
N ALA A 56 3.32 -15.22 1.71
CA ALA A 56 4.36 -15.76 2.59
C ALA A 56 5.73 -15.63 1.89
N ILE A 57 6.68 -14.94 2.52
CA ILE A 57 7.98 -14.58 1.95
C ILE A 57 8.80 -15.83 1.64
N ASP A 58 8.86 -16.78 2.58
CA ASP A 58 9.64 -18.02 2.41
C ASP A 58 9.10 -18.87 1.28
N ARG A 59 7.78 -19.08 1.23
CA ARG A 59 7.14 -19.84 0.15
C ARG A 59 7.35 -19.16 -1.20
N PHE A 60 7.32 -17.82 -1.24
CA PHE A 60 7.59 -17.07 -2.45
C PHE A 60 9.06 -17.21 -2.88
N GLY A 61 10.00 -17.13 -1.93
CA GLY A 61 11.43 -17.37 -2.17
C GLY A 61 11.70 -18.76 -2.75
N GLN A 62 11.17 -19.80 -2.12
CA GLN A 62 11.27 -21.18 -2.61
C GLN A 62 10.68 -21.33 -4.02
N ALA A 63 9.58 -20.65 -4.32
CA ALA A 63 8.98 -20.68 -5.65
C ALA A 63 9.89 -20.02 -6.71
N LEU A 64 10.54 -18.90 -6.37
CA LEU A 64 11.50 -18.23 -7.25
C LEU A 64 12.75 -19.09 -7.49
N GLU A 65 13.28 -19.72 -6.44
CA GLU A 65 14.45 -20.60 -6.52
C GLU A 65 14.15 -21.86 -7.32
N GLY A 66 12.99 -22.48 -7.10
CA GLY A 66 12.58 -23.71 -7.76
C GLY A 66 12.15 -23.54 -9.23
N ASN A 67 11.92 -22.30 -9.70
CA ASN A 67 11.47 -22.04 -11.08
C ASN A 67 12.31 -20.95 -11.76
N PRO A 68 13.42 -21.34 -12.44
CA PRO A 68 14.19 -20.44 -13.28
C PRO A 68 13.28 -19.76 -14.32
N GLY A 69 13.23 -18.43 -14.30
CA GLY A 69 12.37 -17.61 -15.18
C GLY A 69 11.05 -17.15 -14.57
N LEU A 70 10.66 -17.63 -13.37
CA LEU A 70 9.46 -17.13 -12.70
C LEU A 70 9.57 -15.63 -12.39
N ALA A 71 10.73 -15.17 -11.91
CA ALA A 71 10.98 -13.76 -11.66
C ALA A 71 10.83 -12.92 -12.94
N ASP A 72 11.33 -13.40 -14.08
CA ASP A 72 11.25 -12.71 -15.38
C ASP A 72 9.84 -12.67 -15.95
N ARG A 73 8.96 -13.60 -15.53
CA ARG A 73 7.56 -13.64 -15.94
C ARG A 73 6.68 -12.70 -15.09
N LEU A 74 7.01 -12.55 -13.81
CA LEU A 74 6.21 -11.78 -12.85
C LEU A 74 6.62 -10.31 -12.81
N PHE A 75 7.91 -10.01 -12.99
CA PHE A 75 8.48 -8.70 -12.73
C PHE A 75 9.18 -8.13 -13.95
N THR A 76 8.96 -6.84 -14.18
CA THR A 76 9.76 -6.10 -15.15
C THR A 76 11.23 -6.05 -14.70
N PRO A 77 12.19 -5.83 -15.61
CA PRO A 77 13.60 -5.68 -15.23
C PRO A 77 13.82 -4.60 -14.14
N ALA A 78 13.10 -3.48 -14.22
CA ALA A 78 13.20 -2.40 -13.25
C ALA A 78 12.72 -2.78 -11.84
N GLU A 79 11.74 -3.69 -11.73
CA GLU A 79 11.23 -4.16 -10.43
C GLU A 79 12.20 -5.10 -9.74
N ARG A 80 13.05 -5.81 -10.49
CA ARG A 80 14.01 -6.79 -9.96
C ARG A 80 15.27 -6.18 -9.37
N SER A 81 15.49 -4.89 -9.58
CA SER A 81 16.65 -4.16 -9.04
C SER A 81 16.22 -3.04 -8.10
N LEU A 82 17.10 -2.72 -7.15
CA LEU A 82 17.03 -1.49 -6.37
C LEU A 82 17.46 -0.29 -7.24
N PRO A 83 17.13 0.95 -6.84
CA PRO A 83 17.65 2.14 -7.52
C PRO A 83 19.18 2.21 -7.59
N SER A 84 19.88 1.55 -6.65
CA SER A 84 21.34 1.41 -6.66
C SER A 84 21.87 0.44 -7.73
N GLY A 85 21.00 -0.29 -8.43
CA GLY A 85 21.36 -1.33 -9.38
C GLY A 85 21.54 -2.73 -8.77
N ALA A 86 21.64 -2.84 -7.45
CA ALA A 86 21.72 -4.14 -6.76
C ALA A 86 20.43 -4.95 -6.93
N PRO A 87 20.48 -6.29 -6.90
CA PRO A 87 19.30 -7.13 -6.91
C PRO A 87 18.34 -6.79 -5.76
N ARG A 88 17.04 -6.81 -6.05
CA ARG A 88 16.01 -6.60 -5.04
C ARG A 88 15.82 -7.87 -4.21
N GLY A 89 15.77 -7.72 -2.88
CA GLY A 89 15.57 -8.85 -1.97
C GLY A 89 14.16 -9.47 -2.05
N THR A 90 14.06 -10.74 -1.63
CA THR A 90 12.86 -11.58 -1.71
C THR A 90 11.63 -10.95 -1.06
N ALA A 91 11.74 -10.40 0.15
CA ALA A 91 10.61 -9.74 0.84
C ALA A 91 10.04 -8.58 0.01
N SER A 92 10.90 -7.78 -0.62
CA SER A 92 10.52 -6.64 -1.45
C SER A 92 9.91 -7.07 -2.79
N LEU A 93 10.30 -8.24 -3.32
CA LEU A 93 9.67 -8.86 -4.49
C LEU A 93 8.32 -9.49 -4.14
N ALA A 94 8.20 -10.17 -2.99
CA ALA A 94 6.94 -10.71 -2.49
C ALA A 94 5.90 -9.61 -2.30
N ALA A 95 6.29 -8.45 -1.74
CA ALA A 95 5.40 -7.29 -1.62
C ALA A 95 4.92 -6.76 -2.98
N ARG A 96 5.78 -6.79 -4.01
CA ARG A 96 5.41 -6.40 -5.39
C ARG A 96 4.49 -7.42 -6.05
N PHE A 97 4.70 -8.70 -5.79
CA PHE A 97 3.80 -9.76 -6.23
C PHE A 97 2.41 -9.55 -5.61
N ALA A 98 2.34 -9.37 -4.29
CA ALA A 98 1.11 -9.05 -3.58
C ALA A 98 0.43 -7.77 -4.13
N ALA A 99 1.21 -6.73 -4.48
CA ALA A 99 0.67 -5.52 -5.08
C ALA A 99 -0.04 -5.76 -6.41
N LYS A 100 0.54 -6.62 -7.27
CA LYS A 100 -0.04 -6.96 -8.57
C LYS A 100 -1.29 -7.82 -8.42
N GLU A 101 -1.30 -8.76 -7.48
CA GLU A 101 -2.49 -9.55 -7.13
C GLU A 101 -3.60 -8.67 -6.53
N ALA A 102 -3.25 -7.77 -5.60
CA ALA A 102 -4.18 -6.79 -5.04
C ALA A 102 -4.76 -5.87 -6.12
N LEU A 103 -3.95 -5.43 -7.09
CA LEU A 103 -4.44 -4.67 -8.24
C LEU A 103 -5.43 -5.49 -9.06
N ALA A 104 -5.09 -6.73 -9.39
CA ALA A 104 -5.98 -7.61 -10.14
C ALA A 104 -7.33 -7.77 -9.42
N LYS A 105 -7.32 -7.96 -8.09
CA LYS A 105 -8.53 -8.02 -7.25
C LYS A 105 -9.34 -6.71 -7.26
N ALA A 106 -8.67 -5.56 -7.19
CA ALA A 106 -9.34 -4.26 -7.27
C ALA A 106 -10.06 -4.05 -8.63
N LEU A 107 -9.60 -4.73 -9.69
CA LEU A 107 -10.26 -4.78 -11.01
C LEU A 107 -11.33 -5.88 -11.14
N GLY A 108 -11.58 -6.68 -10.10
CA GLY A 108 -12.48 -7.83 -10.17
C GLY A 108 -11.85 -9.09 -10.79
N ALA A 109 -10.52 -9.16 -10.86
CA ALA A 109 -9.71 -10.26 -11.39
C ALA A 109 -10.13 -10.78 -12.79
N PRO A 110 -10.27 -9.90 -13.80
CA PRO A 110 -10.59 -10.35 -15.15
C PRO A 110 -9.45 -11.21 -15.72
N GLY A 111 -9.79 -12.21 -16.53
CA GLY A 111 -8.79 -12.97 -17.28
C GLY A 111 -8.02 -12.08 -18.27
N GLY A 112 -6.79 -12.49 -18.60
CA GLY A 112 -5.98 -11.84 -19.64
C GLY A 112 -5.13 -10.65 -19.19
N LEU A 113 -5.12 -10.32 -17.89
CA LEU A 113 -4.17 -9.35 -17.34
C LEU A 113 -2.74 -9.89 -17.40
N ARG A 114 -1.81 -9.08 -17.92
CA ARG A 114 -0.40 -9.42 -17.99
C ARG A 114 0.35 -8.84 -16.79
N TRP A 115 1.22 -9.65 -16.19
CA TRP A 115 2.06 -9.24 -15.06
C TRP A 115 2.92 -8.00 -15.34
N HIS A 116 3.45 -7.90 -16.56
CA HIS A 116 4.30 -6.79 -16.98
C HIS A 116 3.52 -5.55 -17.39
N ASP A 117 2.18 -5.60 -17.41
CA ASP A 117 1.34 -4.44 -17.64
C ASP A 117 1.06 -3.67 -16.34
N THR A 118 1.56 -4.18 -15.21
CA THR A 118 1.65 -3.45 -13.94
C THR A 118 3.11 -3.39 -13.49
N GLU A 119 3.54 -2.21 -13.05
CA GLU A 119 4.87 -1.98 -12.51
C GLU A 119 4.77 -1.18 -11.21
N VAL A 120 5.40 -1.68 -10.15
CA VAL A 120 5.51 -0.97 -8.87
C VAL A 120 6.78 -0.14 -8.86
N ARG A 121 6.62 1.18 -8.95
CA ARG A 121 7.71 2.17 -8.97
C ARG A 121 7.88 2.86 -7.62
N THR A 122 9.06 3.42 -7.39
CA THR A 122 9.32 4.31 -6.27
C THR A 122 9.01 5.75 -6.69
N GLY A 123 7.97 6.34 -6.13
CA GLY A 123 7.61 7.74 -6.33
C GLY A 123 8.38 8.70 -5.40
N PRO A 124 8.00 9.99 -5.40
CA PRO A 124 8.61 11.00 -4.53
C PRO A 124 8.56 10.58 -3.06
N GLY A 125 9.66 10.83 -2.34
CA GLY A 125 9.77 10.48 -0.92
C GLY A 125 9.81 8.97 -0.62
N GLY A 126 10.05 8.12 -1.62
CA GLY A 126 10.14 6.68 -1.43
C GLY A 126 8.80 5.94 -1.46
N ARG A 127 7.69 6.66 -1.66
CA ARG A 127 6.34 6.07 -1.68
C ARG A 127 6.17 5.11 -2.87
N PRO A 128 5.66 3.87 -2.68
CA PRO A 128 5.36 3.00 -3.80
C PRO A 128 4.17 3.52 -4.61
N VAL A 129 4.29 3.50 -5.93
CA VAL A 129 3.23 3.91 -6.87
C VAL A 129 3.03 2.85 -7.94
N LEU A 130 1.78 2.67 -8.38
CA LEU A 130 1.44 1.78 -9.48
C LEU A 130 1.54 2.51 -10.80
N HIS A 131 2.22 1.90 -11.75
CA HIS A 131 2.21 2.31 -13.15
C HIS A 131 1.58 1.19 -13.98
N VAL A 132 0.39 1.44 -14.52
CA VAL A 132 -0.34 0.49 -15.35
C VAL A 132 -0.19 0.85 -16.82
N ARG A 133 -0.29 -0.15 -17.70
CA ARG A 133 -0.27 -0.02 -19.16
C ARG A 133 -1.04 -1.17 -19.80
N GLY A 134 -1.23 -1.14 -21.12
CA GLY A 134 -1.66 -2.31 -21.88
C GLY A 134 -2.96 -2.95 -21.38
N THR A 135 -2.93 -4.26 -21.09
CA THR A 135 -4.11 -5.02 -20.67
C THR A 135 -4.73 -4.51 -19.37
N VAL A 136 -3.91 -4.02 -18.44
CA VAL A 136 -4.35 -3.53 -17.13
C VAL A 136 -4.95 -2.14 -17.24
N GLU A 137 -4.30 -1.25 -17.99
CA GLU A 137 -4.84 0.09 -18.28
C GLU A 137 -6.16 0.01 -19.04
N ALA A 138 -6.25 -0.88 -20.04
CA ALA A 138 -7.50 -1.11 -20.76
C ALA A 138 -8.62 -1.65 -19.85
N ALA A 139 -8.29 -2.49 -18.87
CA ALA A 139 -9.25 -2.94 -17.87
C ALA A 139 -9.70 -1.79 -16.94
N ALA A 140 -8.75 -0.98 -16.46
CA ALA A 140 -9.02 0.17 -15.62
C ALA A 140 -9.98 1.17 -16.30
N ALA A 141 -9.71 1.48 -17.58
CA ALA A 141 -10.51 2.39 -18.37
C ALA A 141 -11.97 1.95 -18.53
N ARG A 142 -12.23 0.64 -18.67
CA ARG A 142 -13.61 0.09 -18.74
C ARG A 142 -14.42 0.34 -17.47
N HIS A 143 -13.75 0.48 -16.32
CA HIS A 143 -14.38 0.78 -15.04
C HIS A 143 -14.31 2.27 -14.68
N GLY A 144 -13.79 3.12 -15.57
CA GLY A 144 -13.62 4.55 -15.34
C GLY A 144 -12.56 4.89 -14.29
N ILE A 145 -11.67 3.96 -13.93
CA ILE A 145 -10.64 4.19 -12.91
C ILE A 145 -9.61 5.19 -13.43
N THR A 146 -9.40 6.27 -12.69
CA THR A 146 -8.46 7.36 -13.03
C THR A 146 -7.26 7.42 -12.08
N SER A 147 -7.36 6.79 -10.90
CA SER A 147 -6.33 6.87 -9.86
C SER A 147 -6.15 5.55 -9.11
N TRP A 148 -4.90 5.34 -8.67
CA TRP A 148 -4.48 4.16 -7.93
C TRP A 148 -3.77 4.58 -6.64
N HIS A 149 -4.16 3.98 -5.52
CA HIS A 149 -3.47 4.12 -4.25
C HIS A 149 -2.90 2.77 -3.84
N LEU A 150 -1.60 2.73 -3.57
CA LEU A 150 -0.89 1.53 -3.14
C LEU A 150 -0.27 1.76 -1.77
N SER A 151 -0.36 0.76 -0.91
CA SER A 151 0.50 0.62 0.26
C SER A 151 1.09 -0.78 0.29
N LEU A 152 2.35 -0.88 0.70
CA LEU A 152 3.11 -2.11 0.83
C LEU A 152 3.62 -2.21 2.25
N THR A 153 3.59 -3.42 2.81
CA THR A 153 4.34 -3.72 4.02
C THR A 153 4.93 -5.12 3.91
N HIS A 154 6.01 -5.34 4.60
CA HIS A 154 6.51 -6.68 4.88
C HIS A 154 7.08 -6.68 6.29
N ASP A 155 6.73 -7.68 7.06
CA ASP A 155 7.23 -7.87 8.42
C ASP A 155 7.22 -9.37 8.73
N ALA A 156 8.20 -9.79 9.54
CA ALA A 156 8.50 -11.19 9.80
C ALA A 156 8.50 -12.02 8.50
N ASP A 157 7.49 -12.87 8.32
CA ASP A 157 7.43 -13.91 7.28
C ASP A 157 6.42 -13.58 6.16
N VAL A 158 5.77 -12.41 6.23
CA VAL A 158 4.71 -12.04 5.27
C VAL A 158 4.98 -10.69 4.61
N ALA A 159 4.62 -10.62 3.34
CA ALA A 159 4.51 -9.38 2.59
C ALA A 159 3.05 -9.16 2.22
N SER A 160 2.55 -7.95 2.39
CA SER A 160 1.17 -7.61 2.03
C SER A 160 1.08 -6.31 1.26
N ALA A 161 0.02 -6.20 0.48
CA ALA A 161 -0.29 -5.02 -0.29
C ALA A 161 -1.78 -4.73 -0.26
N VAL A 162 -2.12 -3.45 -0.22
CA VAL A 162 -3.48 -2.97 -0.43
C VAL A 162 -3.50 -1.99 -1.59
N VAL A 163 -4.47 -2.16 -2.48
CA VAL A 163 -4.71 -1.30 -3.65
C VAL A 163 -6.12 -0.76 -3.60
N ILE A 164 -6.27 0.55 -3.78
CA ILE A 164 -7.55 1.23 -3.97
C ILE A 164 -7.56 1.82 -5.39
N ALA A 165 -8.61 1.50 -6.14
CA ALA A 165 -8.90 2.07 -7.44
C ALA A 165 -10.02 3.11 -7.30
N ALA A 166 -9.79 4.33 -7.76
CA ALA A 166 -10.76 5.43 -7.65
C ALA A 166 -10.93 6.19 -8.98
N CYS A 167 -12.08 6.84 -9.12
CA CYS A 167 -12.43 7.67 -10.27
C CYS A 167 -12.81 9.09 -9.90
#